data_AF-A0A955BGQ5-F1
#
_entry.id   AF-A0A955BGQ5-F1
#
_cell.length_a   1.000
_cell.length_b   1.000
_cell.length_c   1.000
_cell.angle_alpha   90.00
_cell.angle_beta   90.00
_cell.angle_gamma   90.00
#
_symmetry.space_group_name_H-M   'P 1'
#
loop_
_entity.id
_entity.type
_entity.pdbx_description
1 polymer ?
#
loop_
_entity_poly.entity_id
_entity_poly.type
_entity_poly.pdbx_seq_one_letter_code
_entity_poly.pdbx_strand_id
1 'polypeptide(L)'
;NNNIPNFGVDGTIVAVVPPGIGILVLACDDNEFHDNIIRGNDSIGLLLFTYLPGLFGSFSDPNFDTYSERNWVHDNTFENNGTDPSGSLHAVVSFPEPSPDMTLDGCFDADLHDDRTLDNCFSDNGDARFFDFDFCGGGTAQSDDIAPFTCEGTALPPRDFPDVP
;
A
#
# COMPACT_ATOMS: atom_id res chain seq x y z
N ASN A 1 4.25 6.82 14.40
CA ASN A 1 3.63 7.56 13.30
C ASN A 1 4.72 8.12 12.39
N ASN A 2 4.37 8.51 11.17
CA ASN A 2 5.28 9.00 10.13
C ASN A 2 4.98 10.44 9.70
N ASN A 3 4.66 11.32 10.65
CA ASN A 3 4.09 12.65 10.36
C ASN A 3 5.14 13.76 10.16
N ILE A 4 6.42 13.41 10.23
CA ILE A 4 7.50 14.39 10.04
C ILE A 4 7.76 14.60 8.54
N PRO A 5 8.36 15.74 8.14
CA PRO A 5 8.84 15.92 6.79
C PRO A 5 9.75 14.75 6.36
N ASN A 6 9.59 14.31 5.12
CA ASN A 6 10.42 13.28 4.52
C ASN A 6 11.90 13.71 4.54
N PHE A 7 12.79 12.80 4.91
CA PHE A 7 14.24 13.01 5.03
C PHE A 7 15.04 12.10 4.10
N GLY A 8 14.39 11.50 3.10
CA GLY A 8 15.01 10.73 2.03
C GLY A 8 15.99 11.59 1.25
N VAL A 9 17.03 10.95 0.72
CA VAL A 9 18.07 11.64 -0.06
C VAL A 9 17.48 12.08 -1.39
N ASP A 10 17.62 13.36 -1.74
CA ASP A 10 17.16 13.90 -3.02
C ASP A 10 17.56 13.02 -4.21
N GLY A 11 16.60 12.74 -5.10
CA GLY A 11 16.80 11.87 -6.26
C GLY A 11 16.60 10.38 -5.99
N THR A 12 16.32 9.98 -4.73
CA THR A 12 15.88 8.62 -4.41
C THR A 12 14.35 8.50 -4.43
N ILE A 13 13.84 7.28 -4.64
CA ILE A 13 12.41 6.98 -4.59
C ILE A 13 11.81 7.35 -3.23
N VAL A 14 12.56 7.13 -2.14
CA VAL A 14 12.07 7.44 -0.80
C VAL A 14 11.88 8.94 -0.55
N ALA A 15 12.58 9.82 -1.28
CA ALA A 15 12.49 11.27 -1.11
C ALA A 15 11.16 11.86 -1.58
N VAL A 16 10.41 11.14 -2.43
CA VAL A 16 9.11 11.61 -2.95
C VAL A 16 7.91 11.06 -2.18
N VAL A 17 8.14 10.20 -1.17
CA VAL A 17 7.06 9.61 -0.36
C VAL A 17 6.41 10.69 0.51
N PRO A 18 5.09 10.92 0.40
CA PRO A 18 4.39 11.88 1.24
C PRO A 18 4.50 11.58 2.74
N PRO A 19 4.57 12.60 3.61
CA PRO A 19 4.50 12.37 5.05
C PRO A 19 3.13 11.81 5.45
N GLY A 20 3.09 11.15 6.61
CA GLY A 20 1.87 10.63 7.21
C GLY A 20 1.43 9.27 6.66
N ILE A 21 2.24 8.58 5.85
CA ILE A 21 1.98 7.18 5.46
C ILE A 21 2.67 6.26 6.47
N GLY A 22 1.92 5.36 7.11
CA GLY A 22 2.47 4.41 8.08
C GLY A 22 3.35 3.35 7.42
N ILE A 23 2.78 2.60 6.47
CA ILE A 23 3.45 1.58 5.68
C ILE A 23 3.18 1.86 4.20
N LEU A 24 4.23 1.91 3.39
CA LEU A 24 4.15 1.93 1.93
C LEU A 24 4.78 0.65 1.39
N VAL A 25 3.98 -0.14 0.69
CA VAL A 25 4.41 -1.32 -0.05
C VAL A 25 4.43 -0.92 -1.51
N LEU A 26 5.62 -0.88 -2.12
CA LEU A 26 5.82 -0.32 -3.45
C LEU A 26 6.55 -1.32 -4.33
N ALA A 27 5.88 -1.79 -5.39
CA ALA A 27 6.37 -2.82 -6.31
C ALA A 27 6.99 -4.03 -5.57
N CYS A 28 6.24 -4.56 -4.59
CA CYS A 28 6.70 -5.68 -3.77
C CYS A 28 5.71 -6.83 -3.84
N ASP A 29 6.26 -8.04 -3.89
CA ASP A 29 5.52 -9.29 -4.03
C ASP A 29 5.72 -10.21 -2.84
N ASP A 30 4.74 -11.07 -2.57
CA ASP A 30 4.83 -12.17 -1.60
C ASP A 30 5.22 -11.69 -0.19
N ASN A 31 4.52 -10.68 0.32
CA ASN A 31 4.74 -10.15 1.67
C ASN A 31 3.52 -10.38 2.57
N GLU A 32 3.78 -10.48 3.86
CA GLU A 32 2.76 -10.68 4.89
C GLU A 32 2.92 -9.58 5.94
N PHE A 33 1.84 -8.85 6.21
CA PHE A 33 1.79 -7.74 7.17
C PHE A 33 0.77 -8.11 8.23
N HIS A 34 1.25 -8.57 9.39
CA HIS A 34 0.38 -9.07 10.44
C HIS A 34 0.82 -8.76 11.85
N ASP A 35 -0.13 -8.80 12.78
CA ASP A 35 0.06 -8.53 14.21
C ASP A 35 0.68 -7.15 14.53
N ASN A 36 0.46 -6.16 13.65
CA ASN A 36 0.97 -4.79 13.86
C ASN A 36 -0.08 -3.88 14.52
N ILE A 37 0.40 -2.85 15.23
CA ILE A 37 -0.40 -1.71 15.65
C ILE A 37 0.00 -0.50 14.80
N ILE A 38 -0.82 -0.16 13.80
CA ILE A 38 -0.56 0.91 12.84
C ILE A 38 -1.41 2.12 13.22
N ARG A 39 -0.79 3.14 13.81
CA ARG A 39 -1.54 4.24 14.43
C ARG A 39 -0.93 5.63 14.34
N GLY A 40 -1.83 6.62 14.32
CA GLY A 40 -1.52 8.04 14.42
C GLY A 40 -0.82 8.62 13.19
N ASN A 41 -0.92 7.97 12.03
CA ASN A 41 -0.34 8.47 10.78
C ASN A 41 -1.31 9.44 10.13
N ASP A 42 -0.86 10.67 9.83
CA ASP A 42 -1.79 11.73 9.43
C ASP A 42 -2.47 11.48 8.07
N SER A 43 -1.83 10.74 7.17
CA SER A 43 -2.32 10.47 5.82
C SER A 43 -2.97 9.10 5.66
N ILE A 44 -2.21 8.00 5.68
CA ILE A 44 -2.73 6.63 5.44
C ILE A 44 -2.03 5.67 6.41
N GLY A 45 -2.74 4.65 6.89
CA GLY A 45 -2.14 3.58 7.70
C GLY A 45 -1.19 2.69 6.89
N LEU A 46 -1.73 1.99 5.88
CA LEU A 46 -0.99 1.12 4.96
C LEU A 46 -1.45 1.35 3.52
N LEU A 47 -0.49 1.54 2.61
CA LEU A 47 -0.71 1.74 1.17
C LEU A 47 0.05 0.68 0.37
N LEU A 48 -0.69 -0.16 -0.37
CA LEU A 48 -0.15 -1.00 -1.44
C LEU A 48 -0.16 -0.19 -2.74
N PHE A 49 0.97 -0.08 -3.41
CA PHE A 49 1.13 0.82 -4.56
C PHE A 49 2.02 0.22 -5.64
N THR A 50 1.66 0.49 -6.88
CA THR A 50 2.41 0.15 -8.08
C THR A 50 3.47 1.20 -8.32
N TYR A 51 4.64 0.78 -8.78
CA TYR A 51 5.68 1.69 -9.21
C TYR A 51 5.27 2.38 -10.51
N LEU A 52 4.90 3.66 -10.40
CA LEU A 52 4.58 4.50 -11.54
C LEU A 52 5.79 5.37 -11.95
N PRO A 53 6.34 5.21 -13.17
CA PRO A 53 7.47 6.02 -13.62
C PRO A 53 7.23 7.53 -13.57
N GLY A 54 5.98 7.96 -13.73
CA GLY A 54 5.59 9.37 -13.64
C GLY A 54 5.69 9.97 -12.23
N LEU A 55 5.70 9.13 -11.19
CA LEU A 55 5.80 9.56 -9.79
C LEU A 55 7.18 9.27 -9.19
N PHE A 56 7.74 8.10 -9.49
CA PHE A 56 8.97 7.62 -8.84
C PHE A 56 10.21 7.70 -9.73
N GLY A 57 10.04 8.07 -11.00
CA GLY A 57 11.12 8.19 -11.98
C GLY A 57 11.26 6.95 -12.87
N SER A 58 11.93 7.11 -14.01
CA SER A 58 12.11 6.03 -14.98
C SER A 58 13.05 4.93 -14.47
N PHE A 59 12.78 3.69 -14.85
CA PHE A 59 13.65 2.54 -14.66
C PHE A 59 14.12 1.99 -16.02
N SER A 60 15.19 1.20 -16.04
CA SER A 60 15.77 0.63 -17.26
C SER A 60 15.92 -0.88 -17.24
N ASP A 61 15.65 -1.53 -16.11
CA ASP A 61 15.69 -2.99 -16.00
C ASP A 61 14.43 -3.57 -16.66
N PRO A 62 14.58 -4.36 -17.73
CA PRO A 62 13.43 -4.95 -18.43
C PRO A 62 12.69 -6.02 -17.62
N ASN A 63 13.27 -6.50 -16.52
CA ASN A 63 12.64 -7.47 -15.62
C ASN A 63 12.12 -6.82 -14.34
N PHE A 64 12.12 -5.49 -14.24
CA PHE A 64 11.55 -4.82 -13.10
C PHE A 64 10.03 -4.94 -13.13
N ASP A 65 9.50 -5.72 -12.21
CA ASP A 65 8.09 -5.77 -11.92
C ASP A 65 7.67 -4.51 -11.17
N THR A 66 6.64 -3.84 -11.67
CA THR A 66 6.14 -2.60 -11.07
C THR A 66 4.96 -2.83 -10.15
N TYR A 67 4.28 -3.97 -10.26
CA TYR A 67 3.06 -4.23 -9.51
C TYR A 67 3.41 -4.67 -8.08
N SER A 68 2.49 -4.38 -7.16
CA SER A 68 2.55 -4.98 -5.82
C SER A 68 1.52 -6.09 -5.78
N GLU A 69 1.96 -7.33 -5.72
CA GLU A 69 1.09 -8.50 -5.85
C GLU A 69 1.27 -9.49 -4.69
N ARG A 70 0.26 -10.33 -4.43
CA ARG A 70 0.33 -11.40 -3.42
C ARG A 70 0.71 -10.90 -2.01
N ASN A 71 0.39 -9.65 -1.69
CA ASN A 71 0.60 -9.12 -0.36
C ASN A 71 -0.61 -9.43 0.51
N TRP A 72 -0.38 -9.97 1.70
CA TRP A 72 -1.43 -10.28 2.66
C TRP A 72 -1.36 -9.38 3.87
N VAL A 73 -2.39 -8.56 4.06
CA VAL A 73 -2.54 -7.65 5.20
C VAL A 73 -3.61 -8.21 6.12
N HIS A 74 -3.23 -8.70 7.30
CA HIS A 74 -4.19 -9.31 8.21
C HIS A 74 -3.84 -9.17 9.69
N ASP A 75 -4.83 -9.37 10.56
CA ASP A 75 -4.65 -9.34 12.02
C ASP A 75 -3.94 -8.06 12.55
N ASN A 76 -4.05 -6.94 11.82
CA ASN A 76 -3.50 -5.67 12.27
C ASN A 76 -4.56 -4.84 13.00
N THR A 77 -4.10 -4.02 13.94
CA THR A 77 -4.93 -3.01 14.60
C THR A 77 -4.61 -1.62 14.03
N PHE A 78 -5.61 -0.96 13.45
CA PHE A 78 -5.49 0.40 12.92
C PHE A 78 -6.17 1.41 13.85
N GLU A 79 -5.47 2.48 14.24
CA GLU A 79 -6.02 3.48 15.17
C GLU A 79 -5.63 4.90 14.77
N ASN A 80 -6.62 5.80 14.64
CA ASN A 80 -6.40 7.24 14.45
C ASN A 80 -5.46 7.57 13.28
N ASN A 81 -5.55 6.85 12.15
CA ASN A 81 -4.86 7.24 10.92
C ASN A 81 -5.78 8.09 10.03
N GLY A 82 -5.18 8.87 9.12
CA GLY A 82 -5.92 9.62 8.11
C GLY A 82 -6.67 10.83 8.65
N THR A 83 -6.12 11.48 9.69
CA THR A 83 -6.74 12.63 10.35
C THR A 83 -6.35 13.98 9.75
N ASP A 84 -5.20 14.07 9.06
CA ASP A 84 -4.71 15.30 8.42
C ASP A 84 -3.82 14.97 7.19
N PRO A 85 -4.38 14.39 6.12
CA PRO A 85 -3.58 13.90 5.00
C PRO A 85 -2.79 15.00 4.32
N SER A 86 -1.55 14.68 3.92
CA SER A 86 -0.68 15.69 3.32
C SER A 86 -1.25 16.23 2.02
N GLY A 87 -1.11 17.54 1.79
CA GLY A 87 -1.54 18.15 0.53
C GLY A 87 -0.81 17.59 -0.71
N SER A 88 0.41 17.04 -0.53
CA SER A 88 1.14 16.35 -1.59
C SER A 88 0.50 15.02 -1.99
N LEU A 89 -0.14 14.31 -1.05
CA LEU A 89 -0.88 13.09 -1.34
C LEU A 89 -2.18 13.41 -2.09
N HIS A 90 -2.93 14.43 -1.64
CA HIS A 90 -4.13 14.93 -2.33
C HIS A 90 -3.88 15.44 -3.76
N ALA A 91 -2.64 15.83 -4.08
CA ALA A 91 -2.27 16.25 -5.43
C ALA A 91 -2.19 15.06 -6.41
N VAL A 92 -2.06 13.82 -5.90
CA VAL A 92 -1.88 12.61 -6.70
C VAL A 92 -3.14 11.75 -6.68
N VAL A 93 -3.77 11.58 -5.52
CA VAL A 93 -4.92 10.70 -5.33
C VAL A 93 -6.08 11.42 -4.66
N SER A 94 -7.31 11.05 -5.03
CA SER A 94 -8.53 11.48 -4.36
C SER A 94 -9.08 10.33 -3.52
N PHE A 95 -9.51 10.62 -2.29
CA PHE A 95 -9.99 9.63 -1.34
C PHE A 95 -11.00 10.28 -0.37
N PRO A 96 -11.84 9.48 0.31
CA PRO A 96 -12.80 9.98 1.29
C PRO A 96 -12.10 10.59 2.51
N GLU A 97 -12.76 11.56 3.13
CA GLU A 97 -12.35 12.10 4.44
C GLU A 97 -13.26 11.55 5.55
N PRO A 98 -12.72 11.04 6.67
CA PRO A 98 -11.29 10.90 6.96
C PRO A 98 -10.63 9.84 6.08
N SER A 99 -9.35 10.05 5.74
CA SER A 99 -8.58 9.16 4.88
C SER A 99 -8.55 7.72 5.40
N PRO A 100 -8.58 6.70 4.51
CA PRO A 100 -8.61 5.28 4.85
C PRO A 100 -7.42 4.78 5.68
N ASP A 101 -7.62 3.67 6.36
CA ASP A 101 -6.57 2.98 7.13
C ASP A 101 -5.72 2.09 6.23
N MET A 102 -6.34 1.40 5.29
CA MET A 102 -5.67 0.49 4.34
C MET A 102 -6.15 0.75 2.92
N THR A 103 -5.23 0.80 1.96
CA THR A 103 -5.54 1.14 0.57
C THR A 103 -4.71 0.38 -0.43
N LEU A 104 -5.27 0.24 -1.63
CA LEU A 104 -4.55 -0.15 -2.83
C LEU A 104 -4.87 0.82 -3.97
N ASP A 105 -4.07 0.78 -5.03
CA ASP A 105 -4.14 1.73 -6.15
C ASP A 105 -4.97 1.25 -7.34
N GLY A 106 -5.54 0.04 -7.30
CA GLY A 106 -6.35 -0.52 -8.38
C GLY A 106 -5.54 -0.85 -9.64
N CYS A 107 -4.22 -0.92 -9.53
CA CYS A 107 -3.33 -1.33 -10.60
C CYS A 107 -3.00 -2.82 -10.48
N PHE A 108 -3.06 -3.55 -11.60
CA PHE A 108 -2.78 -4.98 -11.66
C PHE A 108 -2.08 -5.33 -12.98
N ASP A 109 -1.28 -6.40 -13.00
CA ASP A 109 -0.69 -6.92 -14.22
C ASP A 109 -1.76 -7.63 -15.06
N ALA A 110 -2.29 -6.95 -16.08
CA ALA A 110 -3.33 -7.48 -16.94
C ALA A 110 -2.92 -8.76 -17.71
N ASP A 111 -1.63 -8.99 -17.94
CA ASP A 111 -1.15 -10.20 -18.62
C ASP A 111 -1.20 -11.43 -17.69
N LEU A 112 -1.30 -11.20 -16.37
CA LEU A 112 -1.38 -12.24 -15.36
C LEU A 112 -2.70 -12.22 -14.55
N HIS A 113 -3.55 -11.21 -14.76
CA HIS A 113 -4.77 -10.94 -13.98
C HIS A 113 -5.95 -11.90 -14.22
N ASP A 114 -5.85 -12.86 -15.15
CA ASP A 114 -6.83 -13.95 -15.24
C ASP A 114 -6.70 -14.95 -14.05
N ASP A 115 -5.59 -14.87 -13.31
CA ASP A 115 -5.33 -15.64 -12.12
C ASP A 115 -5.37 -14.74 -10.87
N ARG A 116 -6.43 -14.88 -10.07
CA ARG A 116 -6.61 -14.18 -8.79
C ARG A 116 -5.55 -14.53 -7.74
N THR A 117 -4.65 -15.48 -8.02
CA THR A 117 -3.50 -15.78 -7.15
C THR A 117 -2.57 -14.60 -6.95
N LEU A 118 -2.63 -13.57 -7.82
CA LEU A 118 -1.84 -12.35 -7.73
C LEU A 118 -2.49 -11.24 -6.91
N ASP A 119 -3.77 -11.37 -6.58
CA ASP A 119 -4.51 -10.35 -5.87
C ASP A 119 -3.87 -10.08 -4.49
N ASN A 120 -3.82 -8.81 -4.12
CA ASN A 120 -3.56 -8.43 -2.74
C ASN A 120 -4.74 -8.85 -1.86
N CYS A 121 -4.42 -9.28 -0.65
CA CYS A 121 -5.36 -9.91 0.26
C CYS A 121 -5.50 -9.12 1.56
N PHE A 122 -6.73 -8.89 2.00
CA PHE A 122 -7.04 -8.24 3.27
C PHE A 122 -8.01 -9.11 4.08
N SER A 123 -7.64 -9.45 5.31
CA SER A 123 -8.51 -10.22 6.22
C SER A 123 -8.30 -9.80 7.67
N ASP A 124 -9.30 -9.98 8.53
CA ASP A 124 -9.14 -9.90 9.99
C ASP A 124 -8.48 -8.61 10.57
N ASN A 125 -8.50 -7.48 9.85
CA ASN A 125 -7.97 -6.18 10.30
C ASN A 125 -8.98 -5.37 11.16
N GLY A 126 -9.97 -6.04 11.75
CA GLY A 126 -11.01 -5.42 12.57
C GLY A 126 -11.84 -4.38 11.82
N ASP A 127 -12.02 -3.20 12.42
CA ASP A 127 -12.83 -2.10 11.89
C ASP A 127 -12.06 -1.17 10.92
N ALA A 128 -10.91 -1.62 10.39
CA ALA A 128 -10.08 -0.82 9.49
C ALA A 128 -10.85 -0.37 8.23
N ARG A 129 -10.69 0.90 7.85
CA ARG A 129 -11.33 1.46 6.65
C ARG A 129 -10.49 1.14 5.42
N PHE A 130 -11.09 0.44 4.47
CA PHE A 130 -10.51 0.14 3.17
C PHE A 130 -10.89 1.20 2.13
N PHE A 131 -10.00 1.45 1.17
CA PHE A 131 -10.35 2.16 -0.06
C PHE A 131 -9.43 1.76 -1.22
N ASP A 132 -10.05 1.46 -2.36
CA ASP A 132 -9.38 1.31 -3.65
C ASP A 132 -9.41 2.66 -4.40
N PHE A 133 -8.22 3.19 -4.73
CA PHE A 133 -8.10 4.44 -5.46
C PHE A 133 -8.50 4.35 -6.93
N ASP A 134 -8.60 3.15 -7.50
CA ASP A 134 -8.79 2.92 -8.94
C ASP A 134 -7.84 3.79 -9.78
N PHE A 135 -6.60 3.97 -9.34
CA PHE A 135 -5.66 4.90 -9.94
C PHE A 135 -5.39 4.54 -11.40
N CYS A 136 -5.14 3.27 -11.70
CA CYS A 136 -4.94 2.80 -13.06
C CYS A 136 -6.20 2.82 -13.93
N GLY A 137 -7.41 2.73 -13.33
CA GLY A 137 -8.68 2.94 -14.02
C GLY A 137 -9.11 4.41 -14.13
N GLY A 138 -8.26 5.35 -13.69
CA GLY A 138 -8.51 6.78 -13.77
C GLY A 138 -9.43 7.33 -12.68
N GLY A 139 -9.63 6.58 -11.60
CA GLY A 139 -10.44 6.97 -10.45
C GLY A 139 -11.94 6.95 -10.73
N THR A 140 -12.40 6.16 -11.70
CA THR A 140 -13.81 6.10 -12.11
C THR A 140 -14.59 5.00 -11.41
N ALA A 141 -13.89 4.00 -10.87
CA ALA A 141 -14.41 2.85 -10.15
C ALA A 141 -13.86 2.77 -8.72
N GLN A 142 -13.53 3.92 -8.12
CA GLN A 142 -13.14 3.99 -6.71
C GLN A 142 -14.18 3.32 -5.81
N SER A 143 -13.71 2.59 -4.80
CA SER A 143 -14.59 1.75 -3.98
C SER A 143 -14.07 1.63 -2.56
N ASP A 144 -14.97 1.65 -1.58
CA ASP A 144 -14.73 1.23 -0.20
C ASP A 144 -15.13 -0.25 0.04
N ASP A 145 -15.64 -0.93 -0.99
CA ASP A 145 -15.95 -2.35 -0.92
C ASP A 145 -14.67 -3.19 -0.94
N ILE A 146 -14.33 -3.73 0.23
CA ILE A 146 -13.19 -4.63 0.42
C ILE A 146 -13.49 -6.08 -0.03
N ALA A 147 -14.77 -6.43 -0.25
CA ALA A 147 -15.15 -7.81 -0.54
C ALA A 147 -14.39 -8.46 -1.71
N PRO A 148 -14.05 -7.74 -2.81
CA PRO A 148 -13.22 -8.29 -3.88
C PRO A 148 -11.82 -8.72 -3.41
N PHE A 149 -11.25 -8.04 -2.42
CA PHE A 149 -9.89 -8.27 -1.92
C PHE A 149 -9.85 -9.07 -0.61
N THR A 150 -10.98 -9.61 -0.17
CA THR A 150 -11.07 -10.45 1.02
C THR A 150 -10.76 -11.90 0.66
N CYS A 151 -9.75 -12.48 1.28
CA CYS A 151 -9.32 -13.87 1.09
C CYS A 151 -8.63 -14.42 2.34
N GLU A 152 -8.42 -15.74 2.36
CA GLU A 152 -7.52 -16.38 3.31
C GLU A 152 -6.17 -16.61 2.60
N GLY A 153 -5.13 -15.89 3.05
CA GLY A 153 -3.79 -16.05 2.53
C GLY A 153 -3.13 -17.34 3.02
N THR A 154 -1.97 -17.66 2.45
CA THR A 154 -1.09 -18.70 3.01
C THR A 154 0.03 -18.00 3.76
N ALA A 155 0.09 -18.23 5.08
CA ALA A 155 1.15 -17.67 5.92
C ALA A 155 2.53 -18.03 5.36
N LEU A 156 3.38 -17.02 5.24
CA LEU A 156 4.73 -17.20 4.74
C LEU A 156 5.57 -17.92 5.80
N PRO A 157 6.49 -18.81 5.39
CA PRO A 157 7.38 -19.44 6.34
C PRO A 157 8.26 -18.38 7.02
N PRO A 158 8.51 -18.49 8.35
CA PRO A 158 9.43 -17.61 9.04
C PRO A 158 10.77 -17.56 8.32
N ARG A 159 11.30 -16.35 8.11
CA ARG A 159 12.65 -16.16 7.60
C ARG A 159 13.62 -16.11 8.78
N ASP A 160 14.44 -17.15 8.92
CA ASP A 160 15.59 -17.11 9.81
C ASP A 160 16.61 -16.13 9.24
N PHE A 161 16.62 -14.90 9.77
CA PHE A 161 17.73 -13.99 9.53
C PHE A 161 18.92 -14.47 10.38
N PRO A 162 20.12 -14.63 9.79
CA PRO A 162 21.30 -14.85 10.61
C PRO A 162 21.43 -13.67 11.58
N ASP A 163 21.72 -13.95 12.85
CA ASP A 163 22.04 -12.92 13.83
C ASP A 163 23.09 -11.98 13.22
N VAL A 164 22.74 -10.71 13.05
CA VAL A 164 23.68 -9.69 12.58
C VAL A 164 24.71 -9.51 13.72
N PRO A 165 26.02 -9.72 13.46
CA PRO A 165 27.04 -9.65 14.50
C PRO A 165 27.17 -8.27 15.16
#